data_AF-A0A923D529-F1
#
_entry.id   AF-A0A923D529-F1
#
_cell.length_a   1.000
_cell.length_b   1.000
_cell.length_c   1.000
_cell.angle_alpha   90.00
_cell.angle_beta   90.00
_cell.angle_gamma   90.00
#
_symmetry.space_group_name_H-M   'P 1'
#
loop_
_entity.id
_entity.type
_entity.pdbx_description
1 polymer ?
#
loop_
_entity_poly.entity_id
_entity_poly.type
_entity_poly.pdbx_seq_one_letter_code
_entity_poly.pdbx_strand_id
1 'polypeptide(L)'
;MPALDDQIDDLLDTYFYHVTTPERWEQISKEGLRPDTDGIIPALTTNHPAIVNHYAARHLEGMDIVVIRFNPCNLGIYPEKQPDNLSLPYENYMMEIRTSVIGPLLLEKEKGTVLF
;
A
#
# COMPACT_ATOMS: atom_id res chain seq x y z
N MET A 1 8.73 30.12 -4.82
CA MET A 1 9.07 28.74 -5.21
C MET A 1 9.19 27.97 -3.92
N PRO A 2 8.38 26.92 -3.66
CA PRO A 2 8.60 26.08 -2.48
C PRO A 2 10.01 25.49 -2.55
N ALA A 3 10.64 25.30 -1.39
CA ALA A 3 12.00 24.81 -1.32
C ALA A 3 12.05 23.39 -1.90
N LEU A 4 13.16 23.03 -2.54
CA LEU A 4 13.35 21.67 -3.07
C LEU A 4 13.19 20.61 -1.95
N ASP A 5 13.52 21.00 -0.71
CA ASP A 5 13.37 20.20 0.50
C ASP A 5 11.89 19.89 0.82
N ASP A 6 10.97 20.85 0.63
CA ASP A 6 9.53 20.63 0.85
C ASP A 6 8.96 19.58 -0.12
N GLN A 7 9.55 19.43 -1.31
CA GLN A 7 9.11 18.43 -2.29
C GLN A 7 9.70 17.04 -2.03
N ILE A 8 10.88 16.96 -1.42
CA ILE A 8 11.49 15.69 -1.02
C ILE A 8 10.75 15.12 0.19
N ASP A 9 10.37 15.96 1.16
CA ASP A 9 9.56 15.53 2.31
C ASP A 9 8.18 15.00 1.87
N ASP A 10 7.51 15.67 0.93
CA ASP A 10 6.24 15.19 0.33
C ASP A 10 6.40 13.85 -0.43
N LEU A 11 7.56 13.61 -1.08
CA LEU A 11 7.86 12.37 -1.81
C LEU A 11 8.17 11.20 -0.86
N LEU A 12 8.78 11.49 0.29
CA LEU A 12 9.06 10.51 1.34
C LEU A 12 7.81 10.07 2.11
N ASP A 13 6.75 10.88 2.09
CA ASP A 13 5.46 10.60 2.74
C ASP A 13 4.49 9.78 1.88
N THR A 14 4.89 9.33 0.68
CA THR A 14 4.06 8.45 -0.14
C THR A 14 4.22 6.99 0.29
N TYR A 15 3.25 6.46 1.02
CA TYR A 15 3.23 5.06 1.43
C TYR A 15 2.50 4.17 0.42
N PHE A 16 2.94 2.92 0.33
CA PHE A 16 2.24 1.89 -0.42
C PHE A 16 1.46 1.00 0.54
N TYR A 17 0.21 0.69 0.17
CA TYR A 17 -0.73 -0.04 1.01
C TYR A 17 -1.13 -1.34 0.32
N HIS A 18 -0.96 -2.46 1.01
CA HIS A 18 -1.43 -3.76 0.58
C HIS A 18 -2.51 -4.23 1.56
N VAL A 19 -3.68 -4.60 1.04
CA VAL A 19 -4.79 -5.11 1.87
C VAL A 19 -4.79 -6.62 1.84
N THR A 20 -4.87 -7.24 3.01
CA THR A 20 -4.86 -8.69 3.18
C THR A 20 -5.80 -9.12 4.30
N THR A 21 -5.88 -10.42 4.60
CA THR A 21 -6.66 -10.96 5.73
C THR A 21 -5.77 -11.21 6.96
N PRO A 22 -6.33 -11.26 8.18
CA PRO A 22 -5.58 -11.59 9.40
C PRO A 22 -4.80 -12.90 9.32
N GLU A 23 -5.39 -13.94 8.72
CA GLU A 23 -4.73 -15.25 8.55
C GLU A 23 -3.48 -15.14 7.68
N ARG A 24 -3.57 -14.39 6.58
CA ARG A 24 -2.45 -14.20 5.65
C ARG A 24 -1.40 -13.25 6.23
N TRP A 25 -1.81 -12.28 7.05
CA TRP A 25 -0.89 -11.42 7.79
C TRP A 25 0.06 -12.23 8.68
N GLU A 26 -0.40 -13.29 9.35
CA GLU A 26 0.49 -14.09 10.20
C GLU A 26 1.66 -14.70 9.40
N GLN A 27 1.39 -15.16 8.18
CA GLN A 27 2.41 -15.68 7.27
C GLN A 27 3.32 -14.54 6.78
N ILE A 28 2.74 -13.44 6.30
CA ILE A 28 3.48 -12.27 5.79
C ILE A 28 4.40 -11.68 6.86
N SER A 29 3.95 -11.63 8.11
CA SER A 29 4.74 -11.09 9.23
C SER A 29 5.98 -11.93 9.56
N LYS A 30 5.99 -13.22 9.19
CA LYS A 30 7.11 -14.14 9.43
C LYS A 30 7.99 -14.28 8.21
N GLU A 31 7.39 -14.37 7.02
CA GLU A 31 8.08 -14.74 5.78
C GLU A 31 8.30 -13.57 4.82
N GLY A 32 7.69 -12.41 5.10
CA GLY A 32 7.63 -11.28 4.18
C GLY A 32 6.46 -11.34 3.21
N LEU A 33 6.15 -10.20 2.60
CA LEU A 33 5.11 -10.11 1.57
C LEU A 33 5.68 -10.61 0.26
N ARG A 34 5.15 -11.75 -0.19
CA ARG A 34 5.55 -12.37 -1.45
C ARG A 34 4.64 -11.94 -2.58
N PRO A 35 5.18 -11.78 -3.80
CA PRO A 35 4.37 -11.63 -5.00
C PRO A 35 3.45 -12.83 -5.19
N ASP A 36 2.37 -12.60 -5.92
CA ASP A 36 1.48 -13.63 -6.40
C ASP A 36 2.15 -14.53 -7.47
N THR A 37 1.35 -15.40 -8.09
CA THR A 37 1.82 -16.36 -9.10
C THR A 37 2.37 -15.68 -10.35
N ASP A 38 1.98 -14.43 -10.62
CA ASP A 38 2.44 -13.64 -11.75
C ASP A 38 3.67 -12.78 -11.39
N GLY A 39 4.21 -12.92 -10.18
CA GLY A 39 5.38 -12.17 -9.73
C GLY A 39 5.06 -10.73 -9.34
N ILE A 40 3.78 -10.43 -9.06
CA ILE A 40 3.29 -9.07 -8.80
C ILE A 40 2.81 -8.98 -7.35
N ILE A 41 3.15 -7.87 -6.69
CA ILE A 41 2.47 -7.46 -5.44
C ILE A 41 1.55 -6.30 -5.79
N PRO A 42 0.21 -6.49 -5.72
CA PRO A 42 -0.72 -5.38 -5.89
C PRO A 42 -0.65 -4.47 -4.66
N ALA A 43 -0.34 -3.20 -4.87
CA ALA A 43 -0.32 -2.20 -3.81
C ALA A 43 -1.04 -0.91 -4.26
N LEU A 44 -1.62 -0.21 -3.31
CA LEU A 44 -2.22 1.10 -3.50
C LEU A 44 -1.21 2.17 -3.15
N THR A 45 -1.07 3.16 -4.01
CA THR A 45 -0.12 4.26 -3.86
C THR A 45 -0.92 5.53 -3.58
N THR A 46 -1.33 5.69 -2.33
CA THR A 46 -2.26 6.75 -1.94
C THR A 46 -2.10 7.10 -0.47
N ASN A 47 -2.16 8.39 -0.15
CA ASN A 47 -2.18 8.83 1.25
C ASN A 47 -3.61 8.98 1.80
N HIS A 48 -4.63 8.60 1.01
CA HIS A 48 -6.03 8.71 1.41
C HIS A 48 -6.58 7.37 1.96
N PRO A 49 -6.88 7.28 3.27
CA PRO A 49 -7.40 6.05 3.87
C PRO A 49 -8.78 5.64 3.31
N ALA A 50 -9.55 6.60 2.79
CA ALA A 50 -10.83 6.33 2.13
C ALA A 50 -10.68 5.46 0.87
N ILE A 51 -9.60 5.66 0.09
CA ILE A 51 -9.32 4.87 -1.11
C ILE A 51 -8.93 3.44 -0.71
N VAL A 52 -8.11 3.29 0.32
CA VAL A 52 -7.71 1.98 0.87
C VAL A 52 -8.93 1.21 1.38
N ASN A 53 -9.82 1.88 2.14
CA ASN A 53 -11.06 1.27 2.62
C ASN A 53 -12.01 0.90 1.48
N HIS A 54 -12.14 1.75 0.45
CA HIS A 54 -12.98 1.45 -0.71
C HIS A 54 -12.46 0.23 -1.49
N TYR A 55 -11.14 0.15 -1.69
CA TYR A 55 -10.50 -1.02 -2.31
C TYR A 55 -10.74 -2.29 -1.48
N ALA A 56 -10.52 -2.21 -0.18
CA ALA A 56 -10.70 -3.34 0.74
C ALA A 56 -12.15 -3.85 0.73
N ALA A 57 -13.13 -2.93 0.78
CA ALA A 57 -14.54 -3.27 0.73
C ALA A 57 -14.93 -4.02 -0.55
N ARG A 58 -14.26 -3.76 -1.69
CA ARG A 58 -14.53 -4.46 -2.95
C ARG A 58 -13.83 -5.82 -3.10
N HIS A 59 -12.64 -5.98 -2.52
CA HIS A 59 -11.84 -7.20 -2.71
C HIS A 59 -11.97 -8.21 -1.57
N LEU A 60 -12.36 -7.75 -0.38
CA LEU A 60 -12.48 -8.54 0.85
C LEU A 60 -13.81 -8.26 1.55
N GLU A 61 -14.89 -8.12 0.77
CA GLU A 61 -16.24 -7.83 1.29
C GLU A 61 -16.65 -8.88 2.34
N GLY A 62 -17.08 -8.42 3.52
CA GLY A 62 -17.53 -9.29 4.60
C GLY A 62 -16.42 -10.03 5.37
N MET A 63 -15.15 -9.71 5.11
CA MET A 63 -14.01 -10.27 5.84
C MET A 63 -13.34 -9.23 6.75
N ASP A 64 -12.77 -9.69 7.86
CA ASP A 64 -11.79 -8.88 8.59
C ASP A 64 -10.57 -8.64 7.69
N ILE A 65 -10.12 -7.39 7.64
CA ILE A 65 -8.96 -7.00 6.83
C ILE A 65 -7.79 -6.57 7.70
N VAL A 66 -6.60 -6.64 7.11
CA VAL A 66 -5.37 -6.05 7.60
C VAL A 66 -4.80 -5.18 6.49
N VAL A 67 -4.51 -3.93 6.81
CA VAL A 67 -3.81 -3.03 5.90
C VAL A 67 -2.34 -3.05 6.27
N ILE A 68 -1.51 -3.40 5.31
CA ILE A 68 -0.05 -3.39 5.41
C ILE A 68 0.43 -2.13 4.69
N ARG A 69 1.12 -1.25 5.40
CA ARG A 69 1.78 -0.11 4.79
C ARG A 69 3.29 -0.36 4.71
N PHE A 70 3.92 0.12 3.65
CA PHE A 70 5.38 0.07 3.52
C PHE A 70 5.87 1.25 2.70
N ASN A 71 7.08 1.71 3.00
CA ASN A 71 7.68 2.82 2.27
C ASN A 71 8.28 2.29 0.95
N PRO A 72 7.82 2.77 -0.21
CA PRO A 72 8.33 2.34 -1.52
C PRO A 72 9.81 2.69 -1.72
N CYS A 73 10.32 3.76 -1.10
CA CYS A 73 11.72 4.13 -1.18
C CYS A 73 12.64 3.06 -0.56
N ASN A 74 12.17 2.32 0.46
CA ASN A 74 12.91 1.17 1.01
C ASN A 74 13.07 0.02 -0.01
N LEU A 75 12.25 0.02 -1.06
CA LEU A 75 12.30 -0.94 -2.17
C LEU A 75 13.05 -0.39 -3.38
N GLY A 76 13.59 0.84 -3.29
CA GLY A 76 14.17 1.55 -4.44
C GLY A 76 13.11 2.03 -5.45
N ILE A 77 11.83 2.06 -5.05
CA ILE A 77 10.73 2.55 -5.86
C ILE A 77 10.46 3.99 -5.44
N TYR A 78 10.59 4.91 -6.38
CA TYR A 78 10.34 6.33 -6.16
C TYR A 78 9.08 6.68 -6.94
N PRO A 79 7.89 6.62 -6.31
CA PRO A 79 6.65 6.96 -6.98
C PRO A 79 6.71 8.43 -7.41
N GLU A 80 6.28 8.71 -8.64
CA GLU A 80 5.94 10.09 -9.01
C GLU A 80 4.76 10.57 -8.16
N LYS A 81 4.68 11.87 -7.85
CA LYS A 81 3.58 12.44 -7.05
C LYS A 81 2.24 11.94 -7.59
N GLN A 82 1.55 11.10 -6.81
CA GLN A 82 0.23 10.60 -7.14
C GLN A 82 -0.77 11.76 -7.07
N PRO A 83 -1.76 11.82 -7.99
CA PRO A 83 -2.79 12.83 -7.90
C PRO A 83 -3.66 12.59 -6.65
N ASP A 84 -3.62 13.53 -5.70
CA ASP A 84 -4.51 13.61 -4.54
C ASP A 84 -5.95 14.02 -4.94
N ASN A 85 -6.49 13.38 -5.98
CA ASN A 85 -7.83 13.65 -6.49
C ASN A 85 -8.75 12.46 -6.25
N LEU A 86 -9.47 12.49 -5.12
CA LEU A 86 -10.52 11.53 -4.73
C LEU A 86 -11.60 11.28 -5.80
N SER A 87 -11.65 12.07 -6.88
CA SER A 87 -12.55 11.88 -8.02
C SER A 87 -12.06 10.84 -9.03
N LEU A 88 -10.80 10.41 -8.94
CA LEU A 88 -10.25 9.40 -9.83
C LEU A 88 -10.67 7.98 -9.41
N PRO A 89 -10.93 7.09 -10.39
CA PRO A 89 -11.14 5.67 -10.11
C PRO A 89 -9.96 5.08 -9.32
N TYR A 90 -10.24 4.18 -8.36
CA TYR A 90 -9.23 3.60 -7.48
C TYR A 90 -8.14 2.83 -8.24
N GLU A 91 -8.46 2.33 -9.45
CA GLU A 91 -7.54 1.66 -10.37
C GLU A 91 -6.33 2.54 -10.75
N ASN A 92 -6.47 3.87 -10.70
CA ASN A 92 -5.35 4.79 -10.94
C ASN A 92 -4.35 4.83 -9.78
N TYR A 93 -4.76 4.36 -8.60
CA TYR A 93 -3.89 4.28 -7.42
C TYR A 93 -3.24 2.91 -7.30
N MET A 94 -3.66 1.92 -8.11
CA MET A 94 -3.06 0.59 -8.12
C MET A 94 -1.68 0.63 -8.78
N MET A 95 -0.71 0.04 -8.11
CA MET A 95 0.63 -0.15 -8.63
C MET A 95 1.03 -1.62 -8.51
N GLU A 96 1.63 -2.11 -9.58
CA GLU A 96 2.20 -3.45 -9.66
C GLU A 96 3.67 -3.40 -9.26
N ILE A 97 3.99 -3.91 -8.08
CA ILE A 97 5.37 -3.99 -7.63
C ILE A 97 5.97 -5.30 -8.10
N ARG A 98 6.98 -5.21 -8.96
CA ARG A 98 7.77 -6.36 -9.43
C ARG A 98 8.97 -6.55 -8.52
N THR A 99 8.81 -7.36 -7.48
CA THR A 99 9.87 -7.71 -6.54
C THR A 99 9.75 -9.17 -6.11
N SER A 100 10.85 -9.77 -5.65
CA SER A 100 10.87 -11.17 -5.24
C SER A 100 10.22 -11.41 -3.89
N VAL A 101 10.51 -10.57 -2.89
CA VAL A 101 9.89 -10.59 -1.55
C VAL A 101 10.11 -9.22 -0.91
N ILE A 102 9.08 -8.65 -0.29
CA ILE A 102 9.25 -7.51 0.64
C ILE A 102 9.45 -8.10 2.04
N GLY A 103 10.65 -7.91 2.60
CA GLY A 103 10.99 -8.46 3.92
C GLY A 103 10.08 -7.91 5.03
N PRO A 104 9.80 -8.71 6.08
CA PRO A 104 8.85 -8.33 7.12
C PRO A 104 9.24 -7.09 7.92
N LEU A 105 10.54 -6.77 7.98
CA LEU A 105 11.06 -5.55 8.64
C LEU A 105 10.67 -4.26 7.92
N LEU A 106 10.26 -4.35 6.65
CA LEU A 106 9.83 -3.21 5.84
C LEU A 106 8.31 -3.02 5.87
N LEU A 107 7.59 -3.93 6.54
CA LEU A 107 6.14 -3.97 6.58
C LEU A 107 5.66 -3.42 7.92
N GLU A 108 4.78 -2.44 7.86
CA GLU A 108 4.11 -1.91 9.03
C GLU A 108 2.64 -2.31 8.98
N LYS A 109 2.17 -2.92 10.07
CA LYS A 109 0.74 -3.22 10.21
C LYS A 109 0.02 -1.96 10.62
N GLU A 110 -0.88 -1.51 9.77
CA GLU A 110 -1.87 -0.51 10.16
C GLU A 110 -3.12 -1.22 10.67
N LYS A 111 -3.68 -0.74 11.78
CA LYS A 111 -4.98 -1.21 12.25
C LYS A 111 -6.06 -0.64 11.33
N GLY A 112 -6.25 -1.30 10.18
CA GLY A 112 -7.40 -1.06 9.32
C GLY A 112 -8.65 -1.65 9.96
N THR A 113 -9.34 -0.86 10.77
CA THR A 113 -10.74 -1.17 11.12
C THR A 113 -11.59 -0.60 10.00
N VAL A 114 -12.22 -1.46 9.19
CA VAL A 114 -13.31 -1.02 8.31
C VAL A 114 -14.45 -0.60 9.22
N LEU A 115 -14.60 0.70 9.41
CA LEU A 115 -15.79 1.28 10.02
C LEU A 115 -16.87 1.21 8.94
N PHE A 116 -17.77 0.24 9.08
CA PHE A 116 -19.05 0.20 8.36
C PHE A 116 -19.94 1.35 8.81
#